data_AF-A0A1E2UQQ1-F1
#
_entry.id   AF-A0A1E2UQQ1-F1
#
_cell.length_a   1.000
_cell.length_b   1.000
_cell.length_c   1.000
_cell.angle_alpha   90.00
_cell.angle_beta   90.00
_cell.angle_gamma   90.00
#
_symmetry.space_group_name_H-M   'P 1'
#
loop_
_entity.id
_entity.type
_entity.pdbx_description
1 polymer ?
#
loop_
_entity_poly.entity_id
_entity_poly.type
_entity_poly.pdbx_seq_one_letter_code
_entity_poly.pdbx_strand_id
1 'polypeptide(L)'
;MFLPTDQALAIDIRSSAEVMLYGMAEDADAHIPYHGGPIDEWNVFQQSFITHGNTSFINGVFDLIREYGLYRDSSIVLLTKSNRKGVKAASLLQVAGYKNVRFVQIVGNSDSLVDIARKKQAYACEKEGVMEEGGTSPYPSATLQ
;
A
#
# COMPACT_ATOMS: atom_id res chain seq x y z
N MET A 1 -2.67 -10.24 22.94
CA MET A 1 -2.98 -11.20 21.86
C MET A 1 -1.85 -11.07 20.85
N PHE A 2 -1.14 -12.16 20.57
CA PHE A 2 0.07 -12.18 19.73
C PHE A 2 -0.32 -12.12 18.24
N LEU A 3 0.40 -11.32 17.45
CA LEU A 3 0.20 -11.20 15.99
C LEU A 3 0.86 -12.36 15.24
N PRO A 4 0.16 -13.05 14.32
CA PRO A 4 0.81 -13.90 13.32
C PRO A 4 1.08 -13.10 12.03
N THR A 5 2.18 -12.38 12.00
CA THR A 5 3.05 -12.12 10.82
C THR A 5 4.35 -11.59 11.40
N ASP A 6 5.36 -12.43 11.54
CA ASP A 6 6.36 -12.39 12.62
C ASP A 6 7.38 -11.21 12.63
N GLN A 7 7.04 -10.00 12.12
CA GLN A 7 7.81 -8.78 12.40
C GLN A 7 7.21 -7.43 11.98
N ALA A 8 5.98 -7.34 11.42
CA ALA A 8 5.49 -6.04 10.90
C ALA A 8 4.02 -5.75 11.21
N LEU A 9 3.74 -4.51 11.66
CA LEU A 9 2.40 -3.97 11.87
C LEU A 9 1.75 -3.65 10.52
N ALA A 10 0.65 -4.34 10.20
CA ALA A 10 -0.09 -4.15 8.97
C ALA A 10 -1.26 -3.18 9.18
N ILE A 11 -1.26 -2.08 8.44
CA ILE A 11 -2.28 -1.02 8.57
C ILE A 11 -3.00 -0.87 7.23
N ASP A 12 -4.31 -1.09 7.24
CA ASP A 12 -5.15 -0.78 6.08
C ASP A 12 -5.37 0.73 5.99
N ILE A 13 -4.86 1.33 4.91
CA ILE A 13 -4.94 2.79 4.69
C ILE A 13 -5.95 3.17 3.62
N ARG A 14 -6.75 2.20 3.15
CA ARG A 14 -7.85 2.45 2.21
C ARG A 14 -8.89 3.39 2.84
N SER A 15 -9.66 4.04 1.99
CA SER A 15 -10.77 4.86 2.48
C SER A 15 -11.78 4.01 3.23
N SER A 16 -12.50 4.58 4.19
CA SER A 16 -13.56 3.87 4.91
C SER A 16 -14.64 3.35 3.96
N ALA A 17 -14.92 4.05 2.85
CA ALA A 17 -15.83 3.57 1.82
C ALA A 17 -15.34 2.29 1.12
N GLU A 18 -14.05 2.19 0.81
CA GLU A 18 -13.46 0.96 0.25
C GLU A 18 -13.53 -0.19 1.24
N VAL A 19 -13.24 0.07 2.52
CA VAL A 19 -13.32 -0.94 3.58
C VAL A 19 -14.76 -1.37 3.85
N MET A 20 -15.74 -0.46 3.78
CA MET A 20 -17.17 -0.81 3.86
C MET A 20 -17.62 -1.67 2.68
N LEU A 21 -17.09 -1.44 1.47
CA LEU A 21 -17.48 -2.17 0.27
C LEU A 21 -16.85 -3.57 0.19
N TYR A 22 -15.56 -3.68 0.52
CA TYR A 22 -14.79 -4.92 0.34
C TYR A 22 -14.52 -5.67 1.66
N GLY A 23 -14.79 -5.05 2.80
CA GLY A 23 -14.29 -5.50 4.10
C GLY A 23 -12.85 -5.03 4.36
N MET A 24 -12.44 -5.05 5.63
CA MET A 24 -11.04 -4.84 6.02
C MET A 24 -10.19 -5.99 5.50
N ALA A 25 -8.95 -5.71 5.09
CA ALA A 25 -8.04 -6.77 4.66
C ALA A 25 -7.78 -7.75 5.82
N GLU A 26 -7.78 -9.05 5.54
CA GLU A 26 -7.68 -10.10 6.57
C GLU A 26 -6.37 -10.02 7.37
N ASP A 27 -5.29 -9.63 6.70
CA ASP A 27 -3.96 -9.47 7.30
C ASP A 27 -3.73 -8.07 7.91
N ALA A 28 -4.76 -7.21 7.97
CA ALA A 28 -4.63 -5.90 8.61
C ALA A 28 -4.84 -6.02 10.12
N ASP A 29 -3.92 -5.45 10.89
CA ASP A 29 -4.07 -5.34 12.35
C ASP A 29 -5.05 -4.21 12.71
N ALA A 30 -5.08 -3.16 11.89
CA ALA A 30 -5.96 -2.00 12.09
C ALA A 30 -6.29 -1.29 10.78
N HIS A 31 -7.36 -0.49 10.80
CA HIS A 31 -7.75 0.40 9.72
C HIS A 31 -7.55 1.87 10.10
N ILE A 32 -6.66 2.55 9.39
CA ILE A 32 -6.39 3.99 9.54
C ILE A 32 -6.35 4.63 8.16
N PRO A 33 -7.46 5.22 7.67
CA PRO A 33 -7.50 5.81 6.34
C PRO A 33 -6.43 6.89 6.14
N TYR A 34 -5.69 6.82 5.04
CA TYR A 34 -4.77 7.90 4.65
C TYR A 34 -5.54 9.13 4.12
N HIS A 35 -6.67 8.90 3.47
CA HIS A 35 -7.63 9.94 3.13
C HIS A 35 -8.90 9.73 3.95
N GLY A 36 -9.40 10.81 4.53
CA GLY A 36 -10.57 10.81 5.39
C GLY A 36 -11.18 12.20 5.43
N GLY A 37 -12.46 12.26 5.74
CA GLY A 37 -13.25 13.49 5.71
C GLY A 37 -14.57 13.29 4.97
N PRO A 38 -15.47 14.28 5.05
CA PRO A 38 -16.72 14.25 4.30
C PRO A 38 -16.45 14.19 2.79
N ILE A 39 -17.30 13.47 2.08
CA ILE A 39 -17.34 13.37 0.62
C ILE A 39 -18.54 14.20 0.17
N ASP A 40 -18.46 15.51 0.32
CA ASP A 40 -19.56 16.45 0.10
C ASP A 40 -19.31 17.43 -1.06
N GLU A 41 -18.07 17.52 -1.54
CA GLU A 41 -17.69 18.42 -2.65
C GLU A 41 -17.38 17.65 -3.95
N TRP A 42 -18.07 18.01 -5.03
CA TRP A 42 -17.84 17.50 -6.38
C TRP A 42 -16.93 18.44 -7.18
N ASN A 43 -15.81 17.92 -7.68
CA ASN A 43 -14.93 18.66 -8.58
C ASN A 43 -15.37 18.45 -10.03
N VAL A 44 -15.93 19.50 -10.66
CA VAL A 44 -16.45 19.46 -12.03
C VAL A 44 -15.35 19.15 -13.06
N PHE A 45 -14.14 19.67 -12.86
CA PHE A 45 -13.01 19.47 -13.80
C PHE A 45 -12.44 18.05 -13.71
N GLN A 46 -12.30 17.52 -12.50
CA GLN A 46 -11.79 16.17 -12.27
C GLN A 46 -12.87 15.09 -12.36
N GLN A 47 -14.13 15.49 -12.56
CA GLN A 47 -15.32 14.62 -12.57
C GLN A 47 -15.31 13.59 -11.44
N SER A 48 -14.95 14.04 -10.24
CA SER A 48 -14.81 13.19 -9.06
C SER A 48 -15.04 13.99 -7.78
N PHE A 49 -15.39 13.29 -6.70
CA PHE A 49 -15.48 13.90 -5.38
C PHE A 49 -14.09 14.24 -4.84
N ILE A 50 -13.98 15.41 -4.21
CA ILE A 50 -12.75 15.85 -3.57
C ILE A 50 -12.45 14.90 -2.40
N THR A 51 -11.21 14.43 -2.35
CA THR A 51 -10.74 13.58 -1.27
C THR A 51 -9.79 14.37 -0.37
N HIS A 52 -10.16 14.55 0.89
CA HIS A 52 -9.33 15.22 1.87
C HIS A 52 -8.32 14.23 2.49
N GLY A 53 -7.12 14.74 2.78
CA GLY A 53 -6.13 13.97 3.56
C GLY A 53 -6.59 13.86 5.01
N ASN A 54 -6.39 12.70 5.63
CA ASN A 54 -6.67 12.52 7.05
C ASN A 54 -5.57 13.21 7.88
N THR A 55 -5.88 14.37 8.47
CA THR A 55 -4.94 15.13 9.31
C THR A 55 -4.55 14.38 10.59
N SER A 56 -5.37 13.41 11.02
CA SER A 56 -5.11 12.58 12.20
C SER A 56 -4.33 11.31 11.88
N PHE A 57 -3.94 11.08 10.62
CA PHE A 57 -3.28 9.84 10.18
C PHE A 57 -2.01 9.52 10.99
N ILE A 58 -1.10 10.48 11.14
CA ILE A 58 0.17 10.27 11.84
C ILE A 58 -0.07 9.97 13.33
N ASN A 59 -1.01 10.67 13.96
CA ASN A 59 -1.35 10.48 15.36
C ASN A 59 -2.00 9.10 15.57
N GLY A 60 -2.91 8.69 14.69
CA GLY A 60 -3.52 7.36 14.74
C GLY A 60 -2.47 6.24 14.62
N VAL A 61 -1.50 6.38 13.71
CA VAL A 61 -0.39 5.41 13.58
C VAL A 61 0.47 5.39 14.85
N PHE A 62 0.74 6.55 15.44
CA PHE A 62 1.49 6.65 16.70
C PHE A 62 0.76 5.97 17.86
N ASP A 63 -0.54 6.20 18.01
CA ASP A 63 -1.35 5.60 19.07
C ASP A 63 -1.43 4.08 18.89
N LEU A 64 -1.63 3.60 17.66
CA LEU A 64 -1.62 2.17 17.33
C LEU A 64 -0.28 1.51 17.68
N ILE A 65 0.83 2.14 17.30
CA ILE A 65 2.16 1.61 17.61
C ILE A 65 2.38 1.51 19.12
N ARG A 66 1.91 2.48 19.89
CA ARG A 66 2.00 2.44 21.35
C ARG A 66 1.12 1.37 21.98
N GLU A 67 -0.09 1.17 21.46
CA GLU A 67 -1.02 0.13 21.91
C GLU A 67 -0.41 -1.27 21.74
N TYR A 68 0.31 -1.47 20.63
CA TYR A 68 1.00 -2.72 20.32
C TYR A 68 2.38 -2.85 20.98
N GLY A 69 2.82 -1.85 21.76
CA GLY A 69 4.13 -1.85 22.43
C GLY A 69 5.32 -1.80 21.46
N LEU A 70 5.10 -1.28 20.26
CA LEU A 70 6.10 -1.15 19.19
C LEU A 70 6.81 0.21 19.24
N TYR A 71 7.87 0.34 18.45
CA TYR A 71 8.72 1.54 18.38
C TYR A 71 8.79 2.07 16.94
N ARG A 72 9.37 3.26 16.75
CA ARG A 72 9.43 3.91 15.41
C ARG A 72 10.32 3.17 14.41
N ASP A 73 11.18 2.28 14.86
CA ASP A 73 11.99 1.39 14.04
C ASP A 73 11.32 0.04 13.76
N SER A 74 10.14 -0.23 14.32
CA SER A 74 9.36 -1.42 14.00
C SER A 74 8.91 -1.40 12.55
N SER A 75 8.77 -2.58 11.95
CA SER A 75 8.33 -2.68 10.56
C SER A 75 6.84 -2.36 10.44
N ILE A 76 6.48 -1.54 9.46
CA ILE A 76 5.10 -1.14 9.17
C ILE A 76 4.81 -1.45 7.71
N VAL A 77 3.71 -2.15 7.46
CA VAL A 77 3.19 -2.45 6.12
C VAL A 77 1.87 -1.73 5.92
N LEU A 78 1.81 -0.85 4.92
CA LEU A 78 0.58 -0.15 4.57
C LEU A 78 -0.14 -0.90 3.45
N LEU A 79 -1.42 -1.21 3.64
CA LEU A 79 -2.27 -1.87 2.64
C LEU A 79 -3.10 -0.83 1.91
N THR A 80 -3.01 -0.80 0.58
CA THR A 80 -3.70 0.19 -0.24
C THR A 80 -4.11 -0.39 -1.59
N LYS A 81 -5.19 0.11 -2.18
CA LYS A 81 -5.55 -0.19 -3.58
C LYS A 81 -4.69 0.59 -4.57
N SER A 82 -4.18 1.75 -4.16
CA SER A 82 -3.50 2.72 -5.04
C SER A 82 -2.02 2.86 -4.68
N ASN A 83 -1.16 2.63 -5.68
CA ASN A 83 0.29 2.82 -5.56
C ASN A 83 0.67 4.26 -5.18
N ARG A 84 0.03 5.25 -5.82
CA ARG A 84 0.32 6.67 -5.54
C ARG A 84 -0.01 7.06 -4.10
N LYS A 85 -1.12 6.54 -3.55
CA LYS A 85 -1.50 6.78 -2.14
C LYS A 85 -0.51 6.08 -1.20
N GLY A 86 -0.11 4.85 -1.52
CA GLY A 86 0.86 4.07 -0.74
C GLY A 86 2.22 4.76 -0.64
N VAL A 87 2.77 5.24 -1.77
CA VAL A 87 4.05 5.97 -1.78
C VAL A 87 3.96 7.22 -0.90
N LYS A 88 2.91 8.05 -1.06
CA LYS A 88 2.75 9.27 -0.27
C LYS A 88 2.60 8.99 1.23
N ALA A 89 1.80 8.00 1.61
CA ALA A 89 1.61 7.62 3.01
C ALA A 89 2.92 7.09 3.62
N ALA A 90 3.63 6.21 2.90
CA ALA A 90 4.90 5.67 3.36
C ALA A 90 5.97 6.77 3.51
N SER A 91 6.06 7.70 2.55
CA SER A 91 6.96 8.87 2.65
C SER A 91 6.61 9.77 3.83
N LEU A 92 5.31 9.99 4.10
CA LEU A 92 4.87 10.79 5.22
C LEU A 92 5.31 10.19 6.56
N LEU A 93 5.18 8.87 6.72
CA LEU A 93 5.64 8.17 7.93
C LEU A 93 7.17 8.17 8.05
N GLN A 94 7.91 8.04 6.94
CA GLN A 94 9.37 8.16 6.95
C GLN A 94 9.84 9.55 7.41
N VAL A 95 9.21 10.62 6.92
CA VAL A 95 9.47 11.99 7.38
C VAL A 95 9.12 12.16 8.87
N ALA A 96 8.07 11.48 9.35
CA ALA A 96 7.71 11.43 10.76
C ALA A 96 8.68 10.57 11.62
N GLY A 97 9.71 9.97 11.03
CA GLY A 97 10.76 9.23 11.73
C GLY A 97 10.54 7.72 11.82
N TYR A 98 9.54 7.16 11.12
CA TYR A 98 9.38 5.72 11.03
C TYR A 98 10.36 5.12 10.01
N LYS A 99 11.24 4.22 10.44
CA LYS A 99 12.37 3.78 9.60
C LYS A 99 12.00 2.69 8.60
N ASN A 100 11.14 1.76 9.00
CA ASN A 100 10.87 0.52 8.26
C ASN A 100 9.45 0.50 7.71
N VAL A 101 9.13 1.43 6.80
CA VAL A 101 7.80 1.56 6.21
C VAL A 101 7.78 1.11 4.77
N ARG A 102 6.90 0.16 4.46
CA ARG A 102 6.63 -0.30 3.08
C ARG A 102 5.13 -0.33 2.83
N PHE A 103 4.72 -0.39 1.58
CA PHE A 103 3.31 -0.56 1.21
C PHE A 103 3.13 -1.75 0.27
N VAL A 104 1.93 -2.31 0.28
CA VAL A 104 1.52 -3.42 -0.57
C VAL A 104 0.20 -3.04 -1.25
N GLN A 105 0.12 -3.36 -2.54
CA GLN A 105 -1.09 -3.14 -3.32
C GLN A 105 -2.04 -4.34 -3.14
N ILE A 106 -3.27 -4.07 -2.70
CA ILE A 106 -4.34 -5.07 -2.53
C ILE A 106 -5.56 -4.68 -3.37
N VAL A 107 -6.32 -5.67 -3.85
CA VAL A 107 -7.51 -5.44 -4.68
C VAL A 107 -8.79 -5.66 -3.87
N GLY A 108 -8.84 -6.74 -3.07
CA GLY A 108 -9.94 -7.12 -2.18
C GLY A 108 -9.50 -7.30 -0.71
N ASN A 109 -10.34 -7.93 0.11
CA ASN A 109 -10.02 -8.23 1.51
C ASN A 109 -9.21 -9.53 1.70
N SER A 110 -9.41 -10.51 0.82
CA SER A 110 -8.80 -11.84 0.88
C SER A 110 -7.41 -11.91 0.23
N ASP A 111 -6.89 -10.79 -0.26
CA ASP A 111 -5.54 -10.76 -0.83
C ASP A 111 -4.52 -10.81 0.31
N SER A 112 -4.05 -12.02 0.65
CA SER A 112 -3.08 -12.18 1.74
C SER A 112 -1.72 -11.57 1.38
N LEU A 113 -1.09 -10.89 2.33
CA LEU A 113 0.26 -10.37 2.26
C LEU A 113 1.28 -11.45 1.92
N VAL A 114 1.05 -12.68 2.41
CA VAL A 114 1.89 -13.85 2.11
C VAL A 114 1.75 -14.26 0.65
N ASP A 115 0.53 -14.30 0.11
CA ASP A 115 0.32 -14.69 -1.28
C ASP A 115 0.77 -13.60 -2.25
N ILE A 116 0.67 -12.32 -1.87
CA ILE A 116 1.26 -11.23 -2.64
C ILE A 116 2.78 -11.32 -2.62
N ALA A 117 3.40 -11.62 -1.47
CA ALA A 117 4.85 -11.82 -1.37
C ALA A 117 5.31 -12.98 -2.26
N ARG A 118 4.61 -14.11 -2.23
CA ARG A 118 4.87 -15.27 -3.12
C ARG A 118 4.72 -14.94 -4.59
N LYS A 119 3.64 -14.25 -4.98
CA LYS A 119 3.43 -13.79 -6.37
C LYS A 119 4.55 -12.85 -6.82
N LYS A 120 5.00 -11.93 -5.96
CA LYS A 120 6.11 -11.02 -6.27
C LYS A 120 7.44 -11.77 -6.42
N GLN A 121 7.69 -12.77 -5.59
CA GLN A 121 8.87 -13.66 -5.70
C GLN A 121 8.85 -14.45 -7.02
N ALA A 122 7.68 -14.99 -7.39
CA ALA A 122 7.50 -15.72 -8.65
C ALA A 122 7.73 -14.82 -9.88
N TYR A 123 7.15 -13.61 -9.89
CA TYR A 123 7.38 -12.62 -10.95
C TYR A 123 8.85 -12.17 -11.05
N ALA A 124 9.55 -12.05 -9.92
CA ALA A 124 10.98 -11.71 -9.91
C ALA A 124 11.83 -12.87 -10.47
N CYS A 125 11.51 -14.12 -10.10
CA CYS A 125 12.17 -15.32 -10.61
C CYS A 125 11.98 -15.48 -12.13
N GLU A 126 10.79 -15.19 -12.66
CA GLU A 126 10.54 -15.18 -14.11
C GLU A 126 11.31 -14.08 -14.84
N LYS A 127 11.47 -12.90 -14.23
CA LYS A 127 12.25 -11.79 -14.82
C LYS A 127 13.74 -12.06 -14.82
N GLU A 128 14.26 -12.74 -13.80
CA GLU A 128 15.68 -13.13 -13.73
C GLU A 128 16.02 -14.29 -14.68
N GLY A 129 15.09 -15.23 -14.90
CA GLY A 129 15.23 -16.30 -15.89
C GLY A 129 15.18 -15.86 -17.36
N VAL A 130 14.87 -14.59 -17.65
CA VAL A 130 14.79 -14.03 -19.02
C VAL A 130 16.04 -13.19 -19.38
N MET A 131 16.99 -13.00 -18.46
CA MET A 131 18.18 -12.18 -18.69
C MET A 131 19.42 -12.96 -19.17
N GLU A 132 19.36 -14.29 -19.24
CA GLU A 132 20.35 -15.13 -19.92
C GLU A 132 19.68 -15.88 -21.08
N GLU A 133 19.41 -15.20 -22.19
CA GLU A 133 19.66 -15.70 -23.56
C GLU A 133 19.64 -14.49 -24.49
N GLY A 134 20.79 -14.18 -25.07
CA GLY A 134 20.90 -13.10 -26.05
C GLY A 134 20.09 -13.42 -27.30
N GLY A 135 19.44 -12.42 -27.89
CA GLY A 135 18.97 -12.52 -29.27
C GLY A 135 17.71 -11.74 -29.62
N THR A 136 17.93 -10.58 -30.24
CA THR A 136 17.04 -9.89 -31.19
C THR A 136 15.88 -9.09 -30.61
N SER A 137 16.02 -7.77 -30.75
CA SER A 137 15.00 -6.73 -30.51
C SER A 137 13.70 -6.97 -31.30
N PRO A 138 12.51 -6.77 -30.71
CA PRO A 138 11.22 -6.98 -31.39
C PRO A 138 10.74 -5.76 -32.20
N TYR A 139 11.54 -4.71 -32.35
CA TYR A 139 11.13 -3.52 -33.11
C TYR A 139 11.46 -3.69 -34.60
N PRO A 140 10.48 -3.65 -35.52
CA PRO A 140 10.76 -3.59 -36.94
C PRO A 140 11.43 -2.25 -37.27
N SER A 141 12.56 -2.31 -37.97
CA SER A 141 13.25 -1.14 -38.53
C SER A 141 12.30 -0.39 -39.46
N ALA A 142 11.90 0.82 -39.07
CA ALA A 142 11.15 1.72 -39.93
C ALA A 142 12.07 2.23 -41.06
N THR A 143 11.88 1.68 -42.26
CA THR A 143 12.47 2.22 -43.49
C THR A 143 11.68 3.46 -43.90
N LEU A 144 12.29 4.64 -43.76
CA LEU A 144 11.82 5.88 -44.39
C LEU A 144 12.24 5.86 -45.87
N GLN A 145 11.27 6.04 -46.77
CA GLN A 145 11.49 6.41 -48.18
C GLN A 145 11.61 7.92 -48.32
#